data_AF-Q5V7K7-F1
#
_entry.id   AF-Q5V7K7-F1
#
_cell.length_a   1.000
_cell.length_b   1.000
_cell.length_c   1.000
_cell.angle_alpha   90.00
_cell.angle_beta   90.00
_cell.angle_gamma   90.00
#
_symmetry.space_group_name_H-M   'P 1'
#
loop_
_entity.id
_entity.type
_entity.pdbx_description
1 polymer ?
#
loop_
_entity_poly.entity_id
_entity_poly.type
_entity_poly.pdbx_seq_one_letter_code
_entity_poly.pdbx_strand_id
1 'polypeptide(L)' 'MNSSMEGLVFGLVLVFLTFAYYLYTVYQDGYDPLALIKTGELIER' A
#
# COMPACT_ATOMS: atom_id res chain seq x y z
N MET A 1 23.04 -11.55 13.35
CA MET A 1 22.00 -10.66 12.78
C MET A 1 21.48 -9.80 13.91
N ASN A 2 21.44 -8.48 13.74
CA ASN A 2 21.13 -7.53 14.81
C ASN A 2 19.61 -7.46 15.01
N SER A 3 19.10 -7.66 16.23
CA SER A 3 17.66 -7.70 16.52
C SER A 3 16.92 -6.40 16.10
N SER A 4 17.63 -5.27 16.06
CA SER A 4 17.12 -4.00 15.52
C SER A 4 16.81 -4.01 14.02
N MET A 5 17.52 -4.83 13.24
CA MET A 5 17.31 -4.96 11.79
C MET A 5 16.06 -5.78 11.47
N GLU A 6 15.75 -6.80 12.27
CA GLU A 6 14.54 -7.61 12.14
C GLU A 6 13.27 -6.78 12.43
N GLY A 7 13.30 -5.95 13.47
CA GLY A 7 12.19 -5.04 13.79
C GLY A 7 11.91 -4.02 12.68
N LEU A 8 12.97 -3.49 12.06
CA LEU A 8 12.86 -2.53 10.95
C LEU A 8 12.27 -3.21 9.70
N VAL A 9 12.77 -4.40 9.35
CA VAL A 9 12.24 -5.21 8.23
C VAL A 9 10.78 -5.58 8.46
N PHE A 10 10.43 -6.02 9.67
CA PHE A 10 9.05 -6.34 10.03
C PHE A 10 8.12 -5.13 9.87
N GLY A 11 8.55 -3.94 10.33
CA GLY A 11 7.81 -2.71 10.15
C GLY A 11 7.60 -2.35 8.67
N LEU A 12 8.64 -2.48 7.84
CA LEU A 12 8.53 -2.23 6.39
C LEU A 12 7.56 -3.21 5.70
N VAL A 13 7.60 -4.50 6.08
CA VAL A 13 6.68 -5.50 5.55
C VAL A 13 5.24 -5.18 5.93
N LEU A 14 4.97 -4.78 7.18
CA LEU A 14 3.64 -4.38 7.62
C LEU A 14 3.11 -3.16 6.85
N VAL A 15 3.94 -2.14 6.66
CA VAL A 15 3.57 -0.94 5.89
C VAL A 15 3.26 -1.33 4.43
N PHE A 16 4.10 -2.16 3.83
CA PHE A 16 3.90 -2.63 2.46
C PHE A 16 2.60 -3.43 2.30
N LEU A 17 2.33 -4.38 3.21
CA LEU A 17 1.10 -5.17 3.18
C LEU A 17 -0.16 -4.31 3.38
N THR A 18 -0.11 -3.35 4.29
CA THR A 18 -1.21 -2.41 4.54
C THR A 18 -1.50 -1.57 3.30
N PHE A 19 -0.44 -1.05 2.66
CA PHE A 19 -0.56 -0.28 1.42
C PHE A 19 -1.11 -1.13 0.27
N ALA A 20 -0.64 -2.37 0.11
CA ALA A 20 -1.14 -3.28 -0.92
C ALA A 20 -2.62 -3.64 -0.71
N TYR A 21 -3.04 -3.88 0.54
CA TYR A 21 -4.44 -4.14 0.87
C TYR A 21 -5.35 -2.95 0.53
N TYR A 22 -4.88 -1.74 0.82
CA TYR A 22 -5.61 -0.52 0.48
C TYR A 22 -5.80 -0.37 -1.04
N LEU A 23 -4.74 -0.55 -1.85
CA LEU A 23 -4.86 -0.53 -3.31
C LEU A 23 -5.78 -1.62 -3.85
N TYR A 24 -5.75 -2.82 -3.25
CA TYR A 24 -6.65 -3.90 -3.61
C TYR A 24 -8.11 -3.53 -3.37
N THR A 25 -8.41 -2.92 -2.22
CA THR A 25 -9.76 -2.47 -1.87
C THR A 25 -10.23 -1.38 -2.84
N VAL A 26 -9.39 -0.38 -3.11
CA VAL A 26 -9.65 0.68 -4.10
C VAL A 26 -9.97 0.10 -5.48
N TYR A 27 -9.21 -0.91 -5.91
CA TYR A 27 -9.47 -1.61 -7.17
C TYR A 27 -10.80 -2.37 -7.17
N GLN A 28 -11.14 -3.05 -6.07
CA GLN A 28 -12.43 -3.75 -5.92
C GLN A 28 -13.62 -2.80 -5.96
N ASP A 29 -13.46 -1.59 -5.42
CA ASP A 29 -14.46 -0.54 -5.45
C ASP A 29 -14.62 0.12 -6.83
N GLY A 30 -13.83 -0.30 -7.83
CA GLY A 30 -13.93 0.12 -9.22
C GLY A 30 -13.10 1.35 -9.59
N TYR A 31 -12.28 1.87 -8.67
CA TYR A 31 -11.37 2.99 -8.93
C TYR A 31 -10.05 2.51 -9.54
N ASP A 32 -9.36 3.41 -10.26
CA ASP A 32 -8.01 3.15 -10.76
C ASP A 32 -6.95 3.41 -9.66
N PRO A 33 -6.32 2.37 -9.08
CA PRO A 33 -5.29 2.55 -8.06
C PRO A 33 -4.03 3.25 -8.59
N LEU A 34 -3.76 3.19 -9.90
CA LEU A 34 -2.62 3.89 -10.50
C LEU A 34 -2.83 5.41 -10.52
N ALA A 35 -4.08 5.87 -10.62
CA ALA A 35 -4.42 7.28 -10.49
C ALA A 35 -4.09 7.78 -9.07
N LEU A 36 -4.45 7.01 -8.04
CA LEU A 36 -4.16 7.37 -6.65
C LEU A 36 -2.65 7.53 -6.39
N ILE A 37 -1.82 6.67 -6.97
CA ILE A 37 -0.35 6.74 -6.84
C ILE A 37 0.22 7.96 -7.58
N LYS A 38 -0.39 8.35 -8.70
CA LYS A 38 0.16 9.36 -9.61
C LYS A 38 -0.32 10.78 -9.30
N THR A 39 -1.58 10.94 -8.88
CA THR A 39 -2.22 12.25 -8.66
C THR A 39 -2.63 12.48 -7.21
N GLY A 40 -2.69 11.43 -6.39
CA GLY A 40 -3.24 11.50 -5.03
C GLY A 40 -4.77 11.53 -5.00
N GLU A 41 -5.44 11.33 -6.14
CA GLU A 41 -6.89 11.39 -6.26
C GLU A 41 -7.46 10.07 -6.79
N LEU A 42 -8.63 9.68 -6.28
CA LEU A 42 -9.42 8.59 -6.81
C LEU A 42 -10.24 9.12 -7.99
N ILE A 43 -10.02 8.56 -9.17
CA ILE A 43 -10.82 8.87 -10.36
C ILE A 43 -11.79 7.72 -10.56
N GLU A 44 -13.10 8.03 -10.49
CA GLU A 44 -14.18 7.10 -10.76
C GLU A 44 -14.13 6.65 -12.22
N ARG A 45 -14.42 5.38 -12.47
CA ARG A 45 -14.32 4.75 -13.80
C ARG A 45 -15.48 5.12 -14.72
#